data_AF-A0A9Q1CNB9-F1
#
_entry.id   AF-A0A9Q1CNB9-F1
#
_cell.length_a   1.000
_cell.length_b   1.000
_cell.length_c   1.000
_cell.angle_alpha   90.00
_cell.angle_beta   90.00
_cell.angle_gamma   90.00
#
_symmetry.space_group_name_H-M   'P 1'
#
loop_
_entity.id
_entity.type
_entity.pdbx_description
1 polymer ?
#
loop_
_entity_poly.entity_id
_entity_poly.type
_entity_poly.pdbx_seq_one_letter_code
_entity_poly.pdbx_strand_id
1 'polypeptide(L)'
;MKARSLIVIAVSIIVVGILISWFSGPGIGDSTINDTRREADPTISKKLMDLIDNVKIDENLRFLTSEPHVAGKPRQRVVAEWIRDQYLDYGFDEAEIFTYNVLLSYPSELPGEESVIQRLVPDERESDGYRVEYESQIDEPPLDDTASGKDVIPPFNAYSATGTVEGELVYANYGRVEDFFFLEREKGINLTDKIIIARYGRLFRGDKFAAAFEKRLGTSQPRKSITQKWEELRNNIHRTALAIIGKKTSKSQDWFEAKSSEMVSVIEAKRTALI
;
A
#
# COMPACT_ATOMS: atom_id res chain seq x y z
N MET A 1 -12.43 -62.00 -54.20
CA MET A 1 -11.61 -60.78 -54.42
C MET A 1 -11.75 -59.70 -53.34
N LYS A 2 -12.91 -59.54 -52.66
CA LYS A 2 -13.14 -58.40 -51.73
C LYS A 2 -12.39 -58.44 -50.39
N ALA A 3 -12.10 -59.62 -49.83
CA ALA A 3 -11.44 -59.74 -48.52
C ALA A 3 -9.94 -59.39 -48.53
N ARG A 4 -9.21 -59.69 -49.61
CA ARG A 4 -7.78 -59.39 -49.73
C ARG A 4 -7.49 -57.89 -49.88
N SER A 5 -8.37 -57.15 -50.55
CA SER A 5 -8.25 -55.69 -50.71
C SER A 5 -8.44 -54.94 -49.39
N LEU A 6 -9.33 -55.42 -48.52
CA LEU A 6 -9.62 -54.79 -47.22
C LEU A 6 -8.45 -54.91 -46.24
N ILE A 7 -7.75 -56.05 -46.26
CA ILE A 7 -6.56 -56.28 -45.44
C ILE A 7 -5.41 -55.36 -45.86
N VAL A 8 -5.19 -55.17 -47.17
CA VAL A 8 -4.12 -54.28 -47.67
C VAL A 8 -4.38 -52.83 -47.29
N ILE A 9 -5.63 -52.37 -47.34
CA ILE A 9 -6.00 -51.00 -46.92
C ILE A 9 -5.80 -50.82 -45.41
N ALA A 10 -6.22 -51.80 -44.59
CA ALA A 10 -6.02 -51.75 -43.15
C ALA A 10 -4.54 -51.70 -42.75
N VAL A 11 -3.70 -52.52 -43.39
CA VAL A 11 -2.25 -52.51 -43.16
C VAL A 11 -1.63 -51.18 -43.62
N SER A 12 -2.08 -50.63 -44.75
CA SER A 12 -1.58 -49.34 -45.25
C SER A 12 -1.91 -48.19 -44.30
N ILE A 13 -3.11 -48.17 -43.71
CA ILE A 13 -3.51 -47.15 -42.72
C ILE A 13 -2.67 -47.28 -41.44
N ILE A 14 -2.39 -48.50 -40.99
CA ILE A 14 -1.54 -48.72 -39.80
C ILE A 14 -0.11 -48.27 -40.07
N VAL A 15 0.45 -48.60 -41.24
CA VAL A 15 1.81 -48.17 -41.61
C VAL A 15 1.89 -46.66 -41.76
N VAL A 16 0.89 -46.02 -42.38
CA VAL A 16 0.82 -44.55 -42.46
C VAL A 16 0.66 -43.92 -41.08
N GLY A 17 -0.15 -44.50 -40.20
CA GLY A 17 -0.28 -44.05 -38.81
C GLY A 17 1.02 -44.13 -38.02
N ILE A 18 1.77 -45.23 -38.17
CA ILE A 18 3.09 -45.39 -37.55
C ILE A 18 4.10 -44.39 -38.13
N LEU A 19 4.09 -44.18 -39.45
CA LEU A 19 4.97 -43.21 -40.11
C LEU A 19 4.65 -41.76 -39.72
N ILE A 20 3.37 -41.39 -39.59
CA ILE A 20 2.96 -40.06 -39.11
C ILE A 20 3.38 -39.87 -37.65
N SER A 21 3.25 -40.90 -36.82
CA SER A 21 3.69 -40.89 -35.42
C SER A 21 5.22 -40.82 -35.28
N TRP A 22 5.96 -41.42 -36.23
CA TRP A 22 7.42 -41.42 -36.22
C TRP A 22 8.04 -40.15 -36.82
N PHE A 23 7.38 -39.52 -37.80
CA PHE A 23 7.81 -38.26 -38.42
C PHE A 23 7.22 -37.00 -37.78
N SER A 24 6.18 -37.12 -36.96
CA SER A 24 5.85 -36.10 -35.97
C SER A 24 6.88 -36.23 -34.85
N GLY A 25 8.05 -35.59 -35.03
CA GLY A 25 9.11 -35.55 -34.02
C GLY A 25 8.56 -35.12 -32.65
N PRO A 26 9.32 -35.32 -31.55
CA PRO A 26 8.87 -34.91 -30.23
C PRO A 26 8.37 -33.48 -30.35
N GLY A 27 7.09 -33.26 -30.03
CA GLY A 27 6.50 -31.93 -30.06
C GLY A 27 7.43 -30.97 -29.34
N ILE A 28 7.38 -29.69 -29.71
CA ILE A 28 8.02 -28.63 -28.92
C ILE A 28 7.44 -28.76 -27.51
N GLY A 29 8.13 -29.50 -26.67
CA GLY A 29 7.51 -30.36 -25.69
C GLY A 29 8.45 -30.41 -24.54
N ASP A 30 8.03 -29.69 -23.51
CA ASP A 30 8.49 -29.80 -22.14
C ASP A 30 9.92 -29.32 -21.85
N SER A 31 10.89 -29.43 -22.75
CA SER A 31 12.28 -29.01 -22.48
C SER A 31 12.42 -27.49 -22.30
N THR A 32 11.80 -26.68 -23.18
CA THR A 32 11.81 -25.22 -23.08
C THR A 32 11.03 -24.68 -21.88
N ILE A 33 9.95 -25.35 -21.47
CA ILE A 33 9.15 -24.94 -20.30
C ILE A 33 9.84 -25.38 -18.99
N ASN A 34 10.44 -26.58 -18.96
CA ASN A 34 11.20 -27.06 -17.81
C ASN A 34 12.48 -26.26 -17.57
N ASP A 35 13.15 -25.76 -18.62
CA ASP A 35 14.28 -24.83 -18.43
C ASP A 35 13.83 -23.48 -17.86
N THR A 36 12.64 -22.97 -18.21
CA THR A 36 12.08 -21.75 -17.58
C THR A 36 11.55 -21.96 -16.17
N ARG A 37 11.38 -23.21 -15.74
CA ARG A 37 10.91 -23.61 -14.40
C ARG A 37 12.00 -24.25 -13.55
N ARG A 38 13.25 -24.20 -13.97
CA ARG A 38 14.37 -24.62 -13.13
C ARG A 38 14.38 -23.71 -11.91
N GLU A 39 13.84 -24.21 -10.80
CA GLU A 39 14.15 -23.69 -9.48
C GLU A 39 15.68 -23.59 -9.40
N ALA A 40 16.16 -22.48 -8.82
CA ALA A 40 17.58 -22.24 -8.64
C ALA A 40 18.30 -23.51 -8.17
N ASP A 41 19.53 -23.73 -8.63
CA ASP A 41 20.34 -24.91 -8.27
C ASP A 41 20.08 -25.30 -6.80
N PRO A 42 19.49 -26.49 -6.54
CA PRO A 42 19.09 -26.88 -5.18
C PRO A 42 20.26 -26.85 -4.19
N THR A 43 21.49 -27.01 -4.66
CA THR A 43 22.69 -26.89 -3.83
C THR A 43 22.95 -25.45 -3.40
N ILE A 44 22.69 -24.46 -4.27
CA ILE A 44 22.78 -23.04 -3.95
C ILE A 44 21.63 -22.62 -3.04
N SER A 45 20.40 -23.07 -3.33
CA SER A 45 19.24 -22.82 -2.47
C SER A 45 19.50 -23.34 -1.04
N LYS A 46 20.01 -24.56 -0.90
CA LYS A 46 20.38 -25.12 0.39
C LYS A 46 21.48 -24.30 1.09
N LYS A 47 22.54 -23.93 0.37
CA LYS A 47 23.61 -23.07 0.94
C LYS A 47 23.05 -21.74 1.45
N LEU A 48 22.15 -21.09 0.71
CA LEU A 48 21.53 -19.84 1.15
C LEU A 48 20.71 -20.04 2.43
N MET A 49 19.91 -21.11 2.49
CA MET A 49 19.13 -21.44 3.69
C MET A 49 20.02 -21.75 4.90
N ASP A 50 21.11 -22.48 4.69
CA ASP A 50 22.09 -22.82 5.75
C ASP A 50 22.86 -21.59 6.26
N LEU A 51 22.91 -20.49 5.49
CA LEU A 51 23.55 -19.23 5.87
C LEU A 51 22.62 -18.29 6.67
N ILE A 52 21.32 -18.60 6.77
CA ILE A 52 20.39 -17.79 7.58
C ILE A 52 20.68 -18.06 9.06
N ASP A 53 21.18 -17.02 9.73
CA ASP A 53 21.59 -17.08 11.13
C ASP A 53 20.58 -16.31 12.02
N ASN A 54 19.98 -17.00 12.98
CA ASN A 54 19.02 -16.41 13.90
C ASN A 54 19.66 -15.44 14.90
N VAL A 55 20.93 -15.62 15.25
CA VAL A 55 21.66 -14.71 16.16
C VAL A 55 21.86 -13.37 15.45
N LYS A 56 22.27 -13.38 14.18
CA LYS A 56 22.39 -12.16 13.38
C LYS A 56 21.04 -11.45 13.18
N ILE A 57 19.96 -12.21 13.01
CA ILE A 57 18.61 -11.61 12.92
C ILE A 57 18.24 -10.89 14.23
N ASP A 58 18.51 -11.50 15.39
CA ASP A 58 18.26 -10.88 16.69
C ASP A 58 19.11 -9.61 16.89
N GLU A 59 20.41 -9.66 16.60
CA GLU A 59 21.32 -8.52 16.69
C GLU A 59 20.89 -7.35 15.79
N ASN A 60 20.55 -7.66 14.53
CA ASN A 60 20.03 -6.66 13.59
C ASN A 60 18.73 -6.03 14.10
N LEU A 61 17.80 -6.85 14.61
CA LEU A 61 16.54 -6.36 15.15
C LEU A 61 16.77 -5.45 16.35
N ARG A 62 17.69 -5.80 17.28
CA ARG A 62 18.04 -4.96 18.43
C ARG A 62 18.54 -3.58 18.02
N PHE A 63 19.42 -3.50 17.03
CA PHE A 63 19.89 -2.21 16.52
C PHE A 63 18.78 -1.41 15.85
N LEU A 64 18.01 -2.06 14.96
CA LEU A 64 16.95 -1.40 14.20
C LEU A 64 15.83 -0.86 15.10
N THR A 65 15.55 -1.53 16.22
CA THR A 65 14.45 -1.18 17.15
C THR A 65 14.91 -0.40 18.38
N SER A 66 16.19 -0.01 18.46
CA SER A 66 16.74 0.65 19.65
C SER A 66 16.11 2.02 19.93
N GLU A 67 15.67 2.73 18.88
CA GLU A 67 15.14 4.09 18.91
C GLU A 67 14.08 4.30 17.81
N PRO A 68 13.08 5.19 18.00
CA PRO A 68 12.14 5.56 16.96
C PRO A 68 12.83 6.12 15.72
N HIS A 69 12.47 5.60 14.55
CA HIS A 69 13.09 5.98 13.27
C HIS A 69 12.02 6.35 12.22
N VAL A 70 11.12 7.26 12.61
CA VAL A 70 10.03 7.76 11.76
C VAL A 70 10.60 8.39 10.48
N ALA A 71 9.86 8.25 9.38
CA ALA A 71 10.21 8.86 8.11
C ALA A 71 10.59 10.34 8.29
N GLY A 72 11.68 10.81 7.69
CA GLY A 72 12.15 12.20 7.72
C GLY A 72 12.81 12.68 9.02
N LYS A 73 12.84 11.87 10.10
CA LYS A 73 13.51 12.23 11.37
C LYS A 73 14.98 11.80 11.38
N PRO A 74 15.86 12.42 12.20
CA PRO A 74 17.32 12.19 12.17
C PRO A 74 17.75 10.73 12.29
N ARG A 75 17.09 9.95 13.16
CA ARG A 75 17.43 8.52 13.36
C ARG A 75 17.24 7.68 12.10
N GLN A 76 16.31 8.03 11.22
CA GLN A 76 16.10 7.30 9.96
C GLN A 76 17.33 7.36 9.04
N ARG A 77 18.06 8.49 9.02
CA ARG A 77 19.31 8.61 8.26
C ARG A 77 20.39 7.66 8.82
N VAL A 78 20.50 7.57 10.14
CA VAL A 78 21.47 6.65 10.79
C VAL A 78 21.16 5.20 10.43
N VAL A 79 19.87 4.82 10.42
CA VAL A 79 19.45 3.47 9.99
C VAL A 79 19.78 3.24 8.51
N ALA A 80 19.53 4.21 7.63
CA ALA A 80 19.85 4.09 6.20
C ALA A 80 21.36 3.93 5.94
N GLU A 81 22.19 4.73 6.63
CA GLU A 81 23.65 4.63 6.58
C GLU A 81 24.13 3.28 7.10
N TRP A 82 23.57 2.81 8.21
CA TRP A 82 23.88 1.49 8.76
C TRP A 82 23.55 0.37 7.77
N ILE A 83 22.36 0.38 7.13
CA ILE A 83 21.99 -0.63 6.12
C ILE A 83 22.95 -0.61 4.94
N ARG A 84 23.30 0.58 4.42
CA ARG A 84 24.28 0.72 3.34
C ARG A 84 25.61 0.07 3.74
N ASP A 85 26.10 0.35 4.94
CA ASP A 85 27.38 -0.17 5.42
C ASP A 85 27.33 -1.69 5.60
N GLN A 86 26.19 -2.26 6.03
CA GLN A 86 25.99 -3.70 6.07
C GLN A 86 26.05 -4.32 4.66
N TYR A 87 25.46 -3.70 3.64
CA TYR A 87 25.55 -4.21 2.27
C TYR A 87 26.99 -4.22 1.76
N LEU A 88 27.76 -3.18 2.03
CA LEU A 88 29.17 -3.15 1.65
C LEU A 88 29.98 -4.24 2.38
N ASP A 89 29.73 -4.44 3.67
CA ASP A 89 30.40 -5.49 4.47
C ASP A 89 30.04 -6.91 3.99
N TYR A 90 28.80 -7.11 3.53
CA TYR A 90 28.37 -8.39 2.93
C TYR A 90 28.95 -8.64 1.53
N GLY A 91 29.70 -7.70 0.98
CA GLY A 91 30.40 -7.85 -0.30
C GLY A 91 29.59 -7.45 -1.53
N PHE A 92 28.58 -6.58 -1.38
CA PHE A 92 27.94 -5.94 -2.53
C PHE A 92 28.96 -5.00 -3.21
N ASP A 93 28.99 -5.00 -4.54
CA ASP A 93 29.90 -4.17 -5.31
C ASP A 93 29.66 -2.67 -5.06
N GLU A 94 28.39 -2.26 -4.96
CA GLU A 94 27.97 -0.87 -4.74
C GLU A 94 26.73 -0.81 -3.83
N ALA A 95 26.68 0.19 -2.96
CA ALA A 95 25.51 0.51 -2.13
C ALA A 95 25.39 2.04 -1.96
N GLU A 96 24.29 2.61 -2.44
CA GLU A 96 24.06 4.06 -2.47
C GLU A 96 22.77 4.46 -1.76
N ILE A 97 22.74 5.68 -1.21
CA ILE A 97 21.55 6.27 -0.58
C ILE A 97 20.95 7.30 -1.54
N PHE A 98 19.73 7.05 -1.98
CA PHE A 98 18.96 8.00 -2.80
C PHE A 98 18.00 8.82 -1.93
N THR A 99 18.06 10.14 -2.08
CA THR A 99 17.21 11.07 -1.32
C THR A 99 16.12 11.65 -2.21
N TYR A 100 14.91 11.74 -1.65
CA TYR A 100 13.76 12.35 -2.31
C TYR A 100 13.12 13.39 -1.39
N ASN A 101 12.72 14.52 -1.97
CA ASN A 101 11.91 15.52 -1.28
C ASN A 101 10.44 15.14 -1.45
N VAL A 102 9.83 14.64 -0.37
CA VAL A 102 8.45 14.18 -0.36
C VAL A 102 7.65 14.95 0.69
N LEU A 103 6.34 15.10 0.44
CA LEU A 103 5.44 15.68 1.44
C LEU A 103 5.22 14.68 2.56
N LEU A 104 5.57 15.07 3.79
CA LEU A 104 5.29 14.32 5.01
C LEU A 104 4.35 15.13 5.92
N SER A 105 3.81 14.49 6.94
CA SER A 105 2.89 15.08 7.91
C SER A 105 3.28 14.63 9.31
N TYR A 106 3.35 15.59 10.23
CA TYR A 106 3.67 15.39 11.65
C TYR A 106 2.71 16.24 12.50
N PRO A 107 2.46 15.86 13.76
CA PRO A 107 1.77 16.73 14.71
C PRO A 107 2.60 17.99 14.96
N SER A 108 1.94 19.05 15.45
CA SER A 108 2.65 20.26 15.86
C SER A 108 3.50 19.96 17.09
N GLU A 109 4.70 20.55 17.13
CA GLU A 109 5.59 20.52 18.29
C GLU A 109 5.46 21.82 19.12
N LEU A 110 4.55 22.72 18.72
CA LEU A 110 4.30 23.98 19.42
C LEU A 110 3.42 23.73 20.66
N PRO A 111 3.79 24.26 21.84
CA PRO A 111 2.97 24.14 23.04
C PRO A 111 1.57 24.73 22.83
N GLY A 112 0.54 23.96 23.17
CA GLY A 112 -0.87 24.36 23.01
C GLY A 112 -1.49 24.04 21.65
N GLU A 113 -0.73 23.44 20.73
CA GLU A 113 -1.23 22.94 19.44
C GLU A 113 -1.35 21.40 19.40
N GLU A 114 -1.37 20.76 20.57
CA GLU A 114 -1.49 19.32 20.68
C GLU A 114 -2.87 18.84 20.19
N SER A 115 -2.89 17.66 19.57
CA SER A 115 -4.15 17.06 19.12
C SER A 115 -4.84 16.37 20.29
N VAL A 116 -5.94 16.96 20.76
CA VAL A 116 -6.73 16.43 21.87
C VAL A 116 -8.17 16.10 21.46
N ILE A 117 -8.77 15.13 22.15
CA ILE A 117 -10.18 14.81 22.08
C ILE A 117 -10.79 15.11 23.44
N GLN A 118 -11.79 15.99 23.46
CA GLN A 118 -12.47 16.41 24.68
C GLN A 118 -13.91 15.90 24.70
N ARG A 119 -14.37 15.45 25.88
CA ARG A 119 -15.79 15.20 26.14
C ARG A 119 -16.36 16.40 26.87
N LEU A 120 -17.28 17.09 26.21
CA LEU A 120 -18.00 18.23 26.75
C LEU A 120 -19.30 17.79 27.42
N VAL A 121 -19.67 18.44 28.51
CA VAL A 121 -20.97 18.29 29.18
C VAL A 121 -21.61 19.64 29.46
N PRO A 122 -22.95 19.74 29.41
CA PRO A 122 -23.64 21.00 29.70
C PRO A 122 -23.30 21.54 31.10
N ASP A 123 -22.96 22.82 31.18
CA ASP A 123 -22.69 23.55 32.43
C ASP A 123 -23.10 25.02 32.27
N GLU A 124 -24.18 25.43 32.94
CA GLU A 124 -24.73 26.79 32.84
C GLU A 124 -23.81 27.89 33.39
N ARG A 125 -22.72 27.51 34.07
CA ARG A 125 -21.73 28.45 34.61
C ARG A 125 -20.69 28.86 33.57
N GLU A 126 -20.52 28.06 32.52
CA GLU A 126 -19.56 28.32 31.45
C GLU A 126 -20.18 29.24 30.38
N SER A 127 -19.37 30.10 29.77
CA SER A 127 -19.86 31.11 28.82
C SER A 127 -20.42 30.53 27.52
N ASP A 128 -19.94 29.35 27.12
CA ASP A 128 -20.41 28.58 25.97
C ASP A 128 -21.46 27.51 26.35
N GLY A 129 -21.77 27.39 27.65
CA GLY A 129 -22.71 26.42 28.19
C GLY A 129 -22.17 25.00 28.33
N TYR A 130 -20.86 24.78 28.14
CA TYR A 130 -20.24 23.45 28.22
C TYR A 130 -18.93 23.46 29.02
N ARG A 131 -18.73 22.42 29.82
CA ARG A 131 -17.47 22.15 30.53
C ARG A 131 -16.78 20.92 29.96
N VAL A 132 -15.45 20.95 29.91
CA VAL A 132 -14.64 19.76 29.61
C VAL A 132 -14.70 18.81 30.81
N GLU A 133 -15.30 17.64 30.62
CA GLU A 133 -15.34 16.58 31.64
C GLU A 133 -14.15 15.62 31.51
N TYR A 134 -13.68 15.43 30.27
CA TYR A 134 -12.57 14.55 29.96
C TYR A 134 -11.77 15.09 28.79
N GLU A 135 -10.46 14.88 28.84
CA GLU A 135 -9.52 15.14 27.76
C GLU A 135 -8.66 13.90 27.54
N SER A 136 -8.43 13.55 26.27
CA SER A 136 -7.57 12.42 25.91
C SER A 136 -6.13 12.66 26.34
N GLN A 137 -5.42 11.57 26.63
CA GLN A 137 -3.97 11.62 26.81
C GLN A 137 -3.30 12.03 25.48
N ILE A 138 -2.29 12.89 25.57
CA ILE A 138 -1.50 13.34 24.41
C ILE A 138 -0.51 12.26 24.00
N ASP A 139 0.16 11.67 24.99
CA ASP A 139 1.21 10.67 24.78
C ASP A 139 0.81 9.30 25.33
N GLU A 140 1.35 8.26 24.71
CA GLU A 140 1.30 6.92 25.27
C GLU A 140 2.28 6.80 26.44
N PRO A 141 1.88 6.16 27.55
CA PRO A 141 2.81 5.90 28.64
C PRO A 141 3.97 5.03 28.13
N PRO A 142 5.21 5.27 28.57
CA PRO A 142 6.34 4.44 28.19
C PRO A 142 6.11 3.00 28.65
N LEU A 143 6.46 2.04 27.78
CA LEU A 143 6.31 0.61 28.08
C LEU A 143 7.23 0.16 29.21
N ASP A 144 8.42 0.74 29.29
CA ASP A 144 9.44 0.51 30.31
C ASP A 144 10.39 1.71 30.44
N ASP A 145 11.36 1.62 31.36
CA ASP A 145 12.36 2.67 31.59
C ASP A 145 13.21 2.97 30.34
N THR A 146 13.33 2.02 29.41
CA THR A 146 14.09 2.19 28.16
C THR A 146 13.30 2.93 27.09
N ALA A 147 11.97 3.03 27.23
CA ALA A 147 11.10 3.79 26.35
C ALA A 147 11.00 5.28 26.75
N SER A 148 11.33 5.61 28.00
CA SER A 148 11.26 6.97 28.53
C SER A 148 12.33 7.89 27.90
N GLY A 149 11.94 9.12 27.52
CA GLY A 149 12.85 10.14 26.99
C GLY A 149 13.30 9.94 25.54
N LYS A 150 12.72 8.97 24.81
CA LYS A 150 12.90 8.83 23.36
C LYS A 150 12.01 9.85 22.61
N ASP A 151 12.46 10.30 21.44
CA ASP A 151 11.71 11.19 20.51
C ASP A 151 10.51 10.45 19.88
N VAL A 152 9.58 10.03 20.73
CA VAL A 152 8.34 9.33 20.36
C VAL A 152 7.34 10.39 19.95
N ILE A 153 6.86 10.28 18.71
CA ILE A 153 5.86 11.20 18.17
C ILE A 153 4.49 10.85 18.78
N PRO A 154 3.71 11.84 19.27
CA PRO A 154 2.37 11.61 19.77
C PRO A 154 1.47 10.89 18.75
N PRO A 155 0.51 10.06 19.17
CA PRO A 155 -0.41 9.40 18.26
C PRO A 155 -1.19 10.39 17.39
N PHE A 156 -1.12 10.20 16.06
CA PHE A 156 -1.84 11.05 15.11
C PHE A 156 -2.20 10.30 13.82
N ASN A 157 -3.14 10.85 13.05
CA ASN A 157 -3.42 10.40 11.70
C ASN A 157 -2.73 11.32 10.70
N ALA A 158 -1.68 10.82 10.05
CA ALA A 158 -0.95 11.57 9.03
C ALA A 158 -1.89 12.06 7.91
N TYR A 159 -1.67 13.30 7.47
CA TYR A 159 -2.46 14.01 6.47
C TYR A 159 -3.90 14.37 6.89
N SER A 160 -4.23 14.29 8.19
CA SER A 160 -5.47 14.87 8.70
C SER A 160 -5.52 16.38 8.44
N ALA A 161 -6.71 16.89 8.15
CA ALA A 161 -6.91 18.34 8.09
C ALA A 161 -6.75 18.95 9.50
N THR A 162 -6.24 20.18 9.54
CA THR A 162 -6.14 20.99 10.76
C THR A 162 -7.49 21.63 11.07
N GLY A 163 -7.88 21.66 12.34
CA GLY A 163 -9.04 22.42 12.80
C GLY A 163 -9.67 21.83 14.06
N THR A 164 -10.45 22.66 14.75
CA THR A 164 -11.25 22.25 15.90
C THR A 164 -12.69 22.08 15.44
N VAL A 165 -13.28 20.92 15.76
CA VAL A 165 -14.68 20.61 15.45
C VAL A 165 -15.37 20.13 16.72
N GLU A 166 -16.61 20.57 16.90
CA GLU A 166 -17.49 20.16 17.98
C GLU A 166 -18.76 19.55 17.38
N GLY A 167 -19.26 18.48 17.97
CA GLY A 167 -20.48 17.84 17.52
C GLY A 167 -20.82 16.58 18.29
N GLU A 168 -22.02 16.08 18.09
CA GLU A 168 -22.47 14.84 18.74
C GLU A 168 -21.67 13.64 18.24
N LEU A 169 -21.36 12.71 19.15
CA LEU A 169 -20.59 11.52 18.85
C LEU A 169 -21.50 10.39 18.32
N VAL A 170 -21.14 9.79 17.18
CA VAL A 170 -21.81 8.60 16.63
C VAL A 170 -20.82 7.49 16.38
N TYR A 171 -21.11 6.30 16.91
CA TYR A 171 -20.31 5.11 16.67
C TYR A 171 -20.70 4.43 15.35
N ALA A 172 -19.73 4.27 14.45
CA ALA A 172 -19.91 3.68 13.12
C ALA A 172 -19.16 2.35 12.92
N ASN A 173 -19.02 1.55 13.97
CA ASN A 173 -18.39 0.22 13.88
C ASN A 173 -17.01 0.28 13.21
N TYR A 174 -16.78 -0.42 12.09
CA TYR A 174 -15.49 -0.37 11.38
C TYR A 174 -15.37 0.83 10.43
N GLY A 175 -16.44 1.60 10.22
CA GLY A 175 -16.48 2.72 9.27
C GLY A 175 -16.60 2.26 7.82
N ARG A 176 -17.21 1.10 7.57
CA ARG A 176 -17.48 0.64 6.20
C ARG A 176 -18.70 1.33 5.62
N VAL A 177 -18.81 1.29 4.31
CA VAL A 177 -19.98 1.82 3.58
C VAL A 177 -21.29 1.23 4.13
N GLU A 178 -21.31 -0.08 4.44
CA GLU A 178 -22.51 -0.73 4.98
C GLU A 178 -22.85 -0.26 6.41
N ASP A 179 -21.82 0.05 7.22
CA ASP A 179 -22.03 0.55 8.58
C ASP A 179 -22.70 1.93 8.54
N PHE A 180 -22.31 2.79 7.58
CA PHE A 180 -22.96 4.09 7.36
C PHE A 180 -24.38 3.97 6.80
N PHE A 181 -24.61 3.06 5.85
CA PHE A 181 -25.97 2.83 5.33
C PHE A 181 -26.92 2.31 6.40
N PHE A 182 -26.44 1.41 7.27
CA PHE A 182 -27.22 0.92 8.38
C PHE A 182 -27.65 2.07 9.31
N LEU A 183 -26.72 2.96 9.68
CA LEU A 183 -27.01 4.10 10.56
C LEU A 183 -28.06 5.04 9.95
N GLU A 184 -27.94 5.38 8.66
CA GLU A 184 -28.89 6.32 8.04
C GLU A 184 -30.22 5.69 7.67
N ARG A 185 -30.18 4.54 7.00
CA ARG A 185 -31.37 3.96 6.36
C ARG A 185 -32.17 3.11 7.32
N GLU A 186 -31.50 2.36 8.18
CA GLU A 186 -32.16 1.43 9.10
C GLU A 186 -32.39 2.06 10.47
N LYS A 187 -31.48 2.93 10.92
CA LYS A 187 -31.61 3.65 12.21
C LYS A 187 -32.11 5.07 12.09
N GLY A 188 -32.18 5.65 10.89
CA GLY A 188 -32.67 7.02 10.69
C GLY A 188 -31.78 8.10 11.29
N ILE A 189 -30.50 7.80 11.56
CA ILE A 189 -29.56 8.73 12.18
C ILE A 189 -28.99 9.64 11.09
N ASN A 190 -29.21 10.96 11.20
CA ASN A 190 -28.54 11.94 10.36
C ASN A 190 -27.08 12.07 10.83
N LEU A 191 -26.10 11.95 9.92
CA LEU A 191 -24.67 12.03 10.24
C LEU A 191 -24.05 13.41 9.97
N THR A 192 -24.84 14.35 9.47
CA THR A 192 -24.39 15.72 9.19
C THR A 192 -24.03 16.42 10.50
N ASP A 193 -22.87 17.09 10.52
CA ASP A 193 -22.32 17.83 11.67
C ASP A 193 -22.12 16.99 12.94
N LYS A 194 -21.88 15.68 12.76
CA LYS A 194 -21.56 14.75 13.85
C LYS A 194 -20.12 14.27 13.76
N ILE A 195 -19.53 14.02 14.92
CA ILE A 195 -18.21 13.40 15.04
C ILE A 195 -18.40 11.88 15.00
N ILE A 196 -17.76 11.21 14.05
CA ILE A 196 -17.87 9.77 13.89
C ILE A 196 -16.68 9.08 14.54
N ILE A 197 -16.95 8.10 15.43
CA ILE A 197 -15.93 7.22 15.99
C ILE A 197 -16.05 5.80 15.40
N ALA A 198 -14.93 5.25 14.96
CA ALA A 198 -14.87 3.92 14.33
C ALA A 198 -13.61 3.15 14.78
N ARG A 199 -13.74 1.83 14.96
CA ARG A 199 -12.63 0.94 15.35
C ARG A 199 -11.81 0.49 14.15
N TYR A 200 -10.49 0.39 14.31
CA TYR A 200 -9.57 -0.12 13.29
C TYR A 200 -9.90 -1.55 12.80
N GLY A 201 -9.45 -1.88 11.58
CA GLY A 201 -9.61 -3.20 10.95
C GLY A 201 -10.63 -3.24 9.81
N ARG A 202 -10.73 -4.40 9.13
CA ARG A 202 -11.62 -4.75 7.99
C ARG A 202 -11.41 -3.99 6.67
N LEU A 203 -11.00 -2.72 6.72
CA LEU A 203 -10.64 -1.90 5.56
C LEU A 203 -9.43 -1.04 5.87
N PHE A 204 -8.81 -0.50 4.81
CA PHE A 204 -7.74 0.48 4.96
C PHE A 204 -8.28 1.73 5.67
N ARG A 205 -7.45 2.32 6.56
CA ARG A 205 -7.88 3.42 7.41
C ARG A 205 -8.30 4.67 6.64
N GLY A 206 -7.65 4.96 5.50
CA GLY A 206 -7.99 6.08 4.63
C GLY A 206 -9.37 5.94 3.99
N ASP A 207 -9.80 4.71 3.70
CA ASP A 207 -11.07 4.43 3.02
C ASP A 207 -12.29 4.77 3.90
N LYS A 208 -12.11 4.73 5.22
CA LYS A 208 -13.16 5.12 6.19
C LYS A 208 -13.57 6.58 6.01
N PHE A 209 -12.59 7.44 5.73
CA PHE A 209 -12.80 8.86 5.49
C PHE A 209 -13.30 9.11 4.06
N ALA A 210 -12.78 8.36 3.09
CA ALA A 210 -13.19 8.46 1.69
C ALA A 210 -14.67 8.09 1.49
N ALA A 211 -15.18 7.06 2.15
CA ALA A 211 -16.61 6.68 2.06
C ALA A 211 -17.55 7.78 2.58
N ALA A 212 -17.20 8.42 3.69
CA ALA A 212 -17.93 9.58 4.21
C ALA A 212 -17.85 10.79 3.25
N PHE A 213 -16.68 11.02 2.67
CA PHE A 213 -16.42 12.10 1.71
C PHE A 213 -17.14 11.88 0.37
N GLU A 214 -17.10 10.68 -0.21
CA GLU A 214 -17.79 10.32 -1.45
C GLU A 214 -19.30 10.43 -1.32
N LYS A 215 -19.83 10.14 -0.13
CA LYS A 215 -21.25 10.34 0.18
C LYS A 215 -21.62 11.82 0.27
N ARG A 216 -20.74 12.67 0.83
CA ARG A 216 -20.87 14.14 0.85
C ARG A 216 -20.70 14.78 -0.54
N LEU A 217 -19.92 14.15 -1.43
CA LEU A 217 -19.83 14.52 -2.85
C LEU A 217 -21.01 13.98 -3.68
N GLY A 218 -21.62 12.87 -3.26
CA GLY A 218 -22.77 12.24 -3.93
C GLY A 218 -24.07 13.04 -3.85
N THR A 219 -24.14 14.04 -2.96
CA THR A 219 -25.29 14.96 -2.84
C THR A 219 -25.17 16.21 -3.71
N SER A 220 -24.06 16.43 -4.41
CA SER A 220 -23.84 17.67 -5.17
C SER A 220 -23.51 17.52 -6.67
N GLN A 221 -23.40 16.32 -7.24
CA GLN A 221 -23.28 16.16 -8.70
C GLN A 221 -24.01 14.94 -9.28
N PRO A 222 -24.57 15.06 -10.51
CA PRO A 222 -25.28 13.96 -11.18
C PRO A 222 -24.34 12.77 -11.39
N ARG A 223 -24.88 11.55 -11.22
CA ARG A 223 -24.18 10.25 -11.21
C ARG A 223 -23.16 10.10 -12.35
N LYS A 224 -21.90 10.41 -12.09
CA LYS A 224 -20.75 9.88 -12.83
C LYS A 224 -20.46 8.46 -12.36
N SER A 225 -20.18 7.56 -13.31
CA SER A 225 -19.79 6.17 -13.05
C SER A 225 -18.58 6.09 -12.12
N ILE A 226 -18.45 5.03 -11.32
CA ILE A 226 -17.29 4.77 -10.44
C ILE A 226 -15.97 4.92 -11.21
N THR A 227 -15.95 4.46 -12.46
CA THR A 227 -14.80 4.60 -13.37
C THR A 227 -14.47 6.06 -13.66
N GLN A 228 -15.48 6.89 -13.91
CA GLN A 228 -15.30 8.33 -14.17
C GLN A 228 -14.84 9.09 -12.93
N LYS A 229 -15.34 8.73 -11.73
CA LYS A 229 -14.88 9.34 -10.47
C LYS A 229 -13.42 9.01 -10.19
N TRP A 230 -13.01 7.76 -10.38
CA TRP A 230 -11.62 7.35 -10.26
C TRP A 230 -10.71 8.02 -11.27
N GLU A 231 -11.17 8.15 -12.52
CA GLU A 231 -10.42 8.81 -13.58
C GLU A 231 -10.28 10.32 -13.32
N GLU A 232 -11.32 10.97 -12.82
CA GLU A 232 -11.32 12.39 -12.45
C GLU A 232 -10.44 12.67 -11.21
N LEU A 233 -10.50 11.81 -10.19
CA LEU A 233 -9.60 11.89 -9.03
C LEU A 233 -8.14 11.67 -9.44
N ARG A 234 -7.86 10.62 -10.22
CA ARG A 234 -6.53 10.35 -10.75
C ARG A 234 -6.02 11.53 -11.58
N ASN A 235 -6.85 12.10 -12.43
CA ASN A 235 -6.50 13.25 -13.26
C ASN A 235 -6.28 14.52 -12.42
N ASN A 236 -7.04 14.73 -11.35
CA ASN A 236 -6.84 15.86 -10.43
C ASN A 236 -5.59 15.71 -9.59
N ILE A 237 -5.30 14.51 -9.06
CA ILE A 237 -4.04 14.22 -8.35
C ILE A 237 -2.88 14.42 -9.31
N HIS A 238 -2.96 13.90 -10.54
CA HIS A 238 -1.93 14.05 -11.56
C HIS A 238 -1.73 15.52 -11.96
N ARG A 239 -2.80 16.29 -12.17
CA ARG A 239 -2.72 17.73 -12.48
C ARG A 239 -2.17 18.55 -11.31
N THR A 240 -2.55 18.21 -10.08
CA THR A 240 -2.07 18.90 -8.87
C THR A 240 -0.60 18.58 -8.64
N ALA A 241 -0.21 17.32 -8.81
CA ALA A 241 1.18 16.89 -8.80
C ALA A 241 1.97 17.61 -9.90
N LEU A 242 1.47 17.68 -11.14
CA LEU A 242 2.11 18.43 -12.22
C LEU A 242 2.14 19.94 -11.98
N ALA A 243 1.16 20.52 -11.30
CA ALA A 243 1.14 21.96 -10.97
C ALA A 243 2.13 22.30 -9.85
N ILE A 244 2.33 21.38 -8.90
CA ILE A 244 3.27 21.52 -7.78
C ILE A 244 4.70 21.18 -8.23
N ILE A 245 4.88 20.13 -9.02
CA ILE A 245 6.17 19.59 -9.49
C ILE A 245 6.64 20.29 -10.77
N GLY A 246 5.70 20.79 -11.60
CA GLY A 246 6.00 21.46 -12.88
C GLY A 246 6.51 22.89 -12.77
N LYS A 247 6.63 23.46 -11.56
CA LYS A 247 7.44 24.66 -11.36
C LYS A 247 8.92 24.26 -11.32
N LYS A 248 9.52 24.26 -12.51
CA LYS A 248 10.96 24.10 -12.81
C LYS A 248 11.88 24.65 -11.71
N THR A 249 12.63 23.75 -11.08
CA THR A 249 14.07 23.93 -10.90
C THR A 249 14.77 22.77 -11.61
N SER A 250 15.64 23.10 -12.57
CA SER A 250 16.19 22.15 -13.53
C SER A 250 17.35 21.33 -12.98
N LYS A 251 17.36 20.04 -13.33
CA LYS A 251 18.46 19.23 -13.94
C LYS A 251 18.51 17.83 -13.32
N SER A 252 17.61 16.97 -13.76
CA SER A 252 17.88 15.57 -14.00
C SER A 252 16.79 15.10 -14.99
N GLN A 253 17.21 14.43 -16.05
CA GLN A 253 16.33 13.98 -17.11
C GLN A 253 15.46 12.86 -16.54
N ASP A 254 14.14 13.07 -16.44
CA ASP A 254 13.22 12.08 -15.89
C ASP A 254 13.28 10.81 -16.73
N TRP A 255 13.81 9.73 -16.12
CA TRP A 255 13.98 8.43 -16.75
C TRP A 255 12.64 7.86 -17.25
N PHE A 256 11.53 8.17 -16.56
CA PHE A 256 10.21 7.73 -16.96
C PHE A 256 9.75 8.36 -18.28
N GLU A 257 10.05 9.63 -18.52
CA GLU A 257 9.76 10.27 -19.82
C GLU A 257 10.62 9.67 -20.92
N ALA A 258 11.93 9.50 -20.66
CA ALA A 258 12.89 8.97 -21.64
C ALA A 258 12.57 7.54 -22.11
N LYS A 259 11.85 6.76 -21.29
CA LYS A 259 11.54 5.34 -21.57
C LYS A 259 10.04 5.03 -21.68
N SER A 260 9.19 6.05 -21.63
CA SER A 260 7.73 5.91 -21.73
C SER A 260 7.28 5.19 -23.01
N SER A 261 7.89 5.50 -24.16
CA SER A 261 7.56 4.86 -25.44
C SER A 261 7.91 3.37 -25.49
N GLU A 262 8.98 2.96 -24.82
CA GLU A 262 9.35 1.54 -24.69
C GLU A 262 8.38 0.81 -23.74
N MET A 263 8.00 1.44 -22.63
CA MET A 263 7.06 0.86 -21.66
C MET A 263 5.64 0.69 -22.21
N VAL A 264 5.15 1.63 -23.02
CA VAL A 264 3.82 1.52 -23.66
C VAL A 264 3.71 0.24 -24.49
N SER A 265 4.75 -0.09 -25.27
CA SER A 265 4.77 -1.32 -26.09
C SER A 265 4.70 -2.60 -25.24
N VAL A 266 5.36 -2.61 -24.07
CA VAL A 266 5.36 -3.74 -23.14
C VAL A 266 4.00 -3.89 -22.45
N ILE A 267 3.37 -2.77 -22.08
CA ILE A 267 2.05 -2.74 -21.45
C ILE A 267 0.98 -3.23 -22.43
N GLU A 268 1.03 -2.81 -23.70
CA GLU A 268 0.10 -3.27 -24.72
C GLU A 268 0.28 -4.75 -25.03
N ALA A 269 1.52 -5.24 -25.18
CA ALA A 269 1.78 -6.66 -25.39
C ALA A 269 1.26 -7.53 -24.24
N LYS A 270 1.43 -7.09 -22.98
CA LYS A 270 0.86 -7.79 -21.82
C LYS A 270 -0.67 -7.75 -21.79
N ARG A 271 -1.27 -6.65 -22.22
CA ARG A 271 -2.74 -6.50 -22.28
C ARG A 271 -3.36 -7.44 -23.32
N THR A 272 -2.70 -7.63 -24.46
CA THR A 272 -3.14 -8.57 -25.50
C THR A 272 -2.95 -10.03 -25.08
N ALA A 273 -1.92 -10.34 -24.29
CA ALA A 273 -1.69 -11.71 -23.79
C ALA A 273 -2.67 -12.15 -22.69
N LEU A 274 -3.46 -11.22 -22.14
CA LEU A 274 -4.43 -11.46 -21.06
C LEU A 274 -5.89 -11.50 -21.58
N ILE A 275 -6.10 -11.45 -22.89
CA ILE A 275 -7.40 -11.62 -23.58
C ILE A 275 -7.32 -12.89 -24.43
#